data_AF-A0A940AMC8-F1
#
_entry.id   AF-A0A940AMC8-F1
#
_cell.length_a   1.000
_cell.length_b   1.000
_cell.length_c   1.000
_cell.angle_alpha   90.00
_cell.angle_beta   90.00
_cell.angle_gamma   90.00
#
_symmetry.space_group_name_H-M   'P 1'
#
loop_
_entity.id
_entity.type
_entity.pdbx_description
1 polymer ?
#
loop_
_entity_poly.entity_id
_entity_poly.type
_entity_poly.pdbx_seq_one_letter_code
_entity_poly.pdbx_strand_id
1 'polypeptide(L)'
;MFVENANRAKKDGLITPENVILYPKNPIIANFFRNIGYSDKLGSGVRKLFMYSEKYSGTDPVFDESDVFRITVPLNDEFSWDAGNIPVSDETSQVNLPSRYSRRYKRTNLKIW
;
A
#
# COMPACT_ATOMS: atom_id res chain seq x y z
N MET A 1 4.77 -8.40 5.14
CA MET A 1 5.66 -8.37 3.96
C MET A 1 6.17 -6.94 3.73
N PHE A 2 7.47 -6.77 3.49
CA PHE A 2 8.10 -5.47 3.23
C PHE A 2 8.85 -5.52 1.90
N VAL A 3 8.67 -4.50 1.06
CA VAL A 3 9.33 -4.37 -0.25
C VAL A 3 9.79 -2.94 -0.44
N GLU A 4 11.00 -2.77 -0.97
CA GLU A 4 11.51 -1.46 -1.36
C GLU A 4 12.11 -1.49 -2.77
N ASN A 5 12.09 -0.34 -3.43
CA ASN A 5 12.70 -0.15 -4.74
C ASN A 5 13.24 1.28 -4.86
N ALA A 6 14.36 1.44 -5.55
CA ALA A 6 14.89 2.75 -5.87
C ALA A 6 13.84 3.59 -6.61
N ASN A 7 13.72 4.85 -6.22
CA ASN A 7 12.71 5.74 -6.76
C ASN A 7 13.31 7.08 -7.19
N ARG A 8 12.63 7.73 -8.14
CA ARG A 8 12.79 9.15 -8.39
C ARG A 8 11.40 9.73 -8.26
N ALA A 9 11.04 10.06 -7.02
CA ALA A 9 9.71 10.51 -6.68
C ALA A 9 9.38 11.79 -7.44
N LYS A 10 8.19 11.85 -8.04
CA LYS A 10 7.65 13.11 -8.59
C LYS A 10 6.91 13.90 -7.52
N LYS A 11 6.43 13.20 -6.49
CA LYS A 11 5.73 13.74 -5.35
C LYS A 11 6.09 12.87 -4.16
N ASP A 12 6.34 13.51 -3.03
CA ASP A 12 6.59 12.79 -1.79
C ASP A 12 5.29 12.61 -1.00
N GLY A 13 5.17 11.48 -0.31
CA GLY A 13 4.11 11.18 0.64
C GLY A 13 3.42 9.84 0.43
N LEU A 14 2.34 9.63 1.20
CA LEU A 14 1.60 8.37 1.20
C LEU A 14 0.67 8.26 -0.02
N ILE A 15 0.74 7.11 -0.70
CA ILE A 15 -0.17 6.78 -1.80
C ILE A 15 -1.40 6.05 -1.24
N THR A 16 -2.57 6.56 -1.58
CA THR A 16 -3.90 6.00 -1.27
C THR A 16 -4.69 5.82 -2.57
N PRO A 17 -5.70 4.94 -2.62
CA PRO A 17 -6.49 4.69 -3.83
C PRO A 17 -7.12 5.94 -4.48
N GLU A 18 -7.37 6.98 -3.68
CA GLU A 18 -7.96 8.25 -4.06
C GLU A 18 -6.94 9.24 -4.62
N ASN A 19 -5.68 9.16 -4.19
CA ASN A 19 -4.64 10.12 -4.54
C ASN A 19 -3.61 9.57 -5.54
N VAL A 20 -3.82 8.34 -6.05
CA VAL A 20 -2.87 7.69 -6.97
C VAL A 20 -2.73 8.50 -8.25
N ILE A 21 -1.52 9.00 -8.50
CA ILE A 21 -1.14 9.62 -9.78
C ILE A 21 -0.21 8.66 -10.51
N LEU A 22 -0.47 8.44 -11.80
CA LEU A 22 0.14 7.35 -12.55
C LEU A 22 1.07 7.87 -13.64
N TYR A 23 2.36 7.56 -13.49
CA TYR A 23 3.36 7.77 -14.53
C TYR A 23 4.20 6.51 -14.70
N PRO A 24 4.27 5.93 -15.91
CA PRO A 24 5.12 4.79 -16.14
C PRO A 24 6.58 5.26 -16.08
N LYS A 25 7.35 4.79 -15.09
CA LYS A 25 8.80 5.07 -15.01
C LYS A 25 9.53 4.60 -16.27
N ASN A 26 9.14 3.41 -16.76
CA ASN A 26 9.69 2.77 -17.95
C ASN A 26 8.55 2.35 -18.89
N PRO A 27 8.06 3.22 -19.79
CA PRO A 27 6.89 2.94 -20.61
C PRO A 27 7.08 1.73 -21.54
N ILE A 28 8.31 1.51 -22.05
CA ILE A 28 8.63 0.37 -22.92
C ILE A 28 8.48 -0.95 -22.16
N ILE A 29 9.08 -1.06 -20.97
CA ILE A 29 9.00 -2.25 -20.12
C ILE A 29 7.54 -2.50 -19.68
N ALA A 30 6.83 -1.44 -19.28
CA ALA A 30 5.42 -1.54 -18.89
C ALA A 30 4.53 -2.02 -20.06
N ASN A 31 4.85 -1.62 -21.30
CA ASN A 31 4.12 -2.09 -22.48
C ASN A 31 4.44 -3.55 -22.79
N PHE A 32 5.70 -3.96 -22.68
CA PHE A 32 6.12 -5.34 -22.87
C PHE A 32 5.34 -6.30 -21.96
N PHE A 33 5.32 -6.06 -20.64
CA PHE A 33 4.61 -6.92 -19.68
C PHE A 33 3.10 -6.93 -19.86
N ARG A 34 2.52 -5.83 -20.34
CA ARG A 34 1.09 -5.77 -20.67
C ARG A 34 0.76 -6.59 -21.92
N ASN A 35 1.61 -6.56 -22.94
CA ASN A 35 1.39 -7.29 -24.19
C ASN A 35 1.43 -8.81 -24.00
N ILE A 36 2.30 -9.31 -23.11
CA ILE A 36 2.41 -10.74 -22.79
C ILE A 36 1.46 -11.17 -21.66
N GLY A 37 0.63 -10.27 -21.14
CA GLY A 37 -0.40 -10.60 -20.15
C GLY A 37 0.09 -10.77 -18.70
N TYR A 38 1.34 -10.41 -18.38
CA TYR A 38 1.86 -10.50 -17.01
C TYR A 38 1.46 -9.33 -16.11
N SER A 39 1.12 -8.17 -16.68
CA SER A 39 0.73 -6.98 -15.92
C SER A 39 -0.55 -6.37 -16.47
N ASP A 40 -1.38 -5.90 -15.54
CA ASP A 40 -2.54 -5.06 -15.82
C ASP A 40 -2.15 -3.63 -16.22
N LYS A 41 -3.18 -2.80 -16.41
CA LYS A 41 -3.06 -1.34 -16.56
C LYS A 41 -2.30 -0.74 -15.38
N LEU A 42 -1.49 0.29 -15.67
CA LEU A 42 -0.74 1.03 -14.66
C LEU A 42 -1.67 1.48 -13.52
N GLY A 43 -1.21 1.36 -12.28
CA GLY A 43 -1.97 1.79 -11.09
C GLY A 43 -3.03 0.83 -10.57
N SER A 44 -3.44 -0.16 -11.36
CA SER A 44 -4.39 -1.18 -10.89
C SER A 44 -3.85 -2.00 -9.72
N GLY A 45 -2.53 -2.22 -9.66
CA GLY A 45 -1.87 -2.93 -8.57
C GLY A 45 -2.11 -2.30 -7.20
N VAL A 46 -2.05 -0.97 -7.07
CA VAL A 46 -2.32 -0.27 -5.80
C VAL A 46 -3.73 -0.57 -5.32
N ARG A 47 -4.74 -0.39 -6.18
CA ARG A 47 -6.15 -0.64 -5.83
C ARG A 47 -6.42 -2.10 -5.46
N LYS A 48 -5.84 -3.05 -6.20
CA LYS A 48 -5.95 -4.47 -5.90
C LYS A 48 -5.34 -4.80 -4.55
N LEU A 49 -4.17 -4.23 -4.25
CA LEU A 49 -3.45 -4.52 -3.03
C LEU A 49 -4.17 -3.94 -1.80
N PHE A 50 -4.76 -2.75 -1.89
CA PHE A 50 -5.69 -2.24 -0.86
C PHE A 50 -6.88 -3.19 -0.64
N MET A 51 -7.54 -3.64 -1.72
CA MET A 51 -8.70 -4.53 -1.62
C MET A 51 -8.36 -5.89 -0.99
N TYR A 52 -7.18 -6.45 -1.29
CA TYR A 52 -6.80 -7.77 -0.80
C TYR A 52 -6.10 -7.74 0.56
N SER A 53 -5.31 -6.71 0.85
CA SER A 53 -4.68 -6.54 2.17
C SER A 53 -5.73 -6.46 3.28
N GLU A 54 -6.83 -5.72 3.06
CA GLU A 54 -7.94 -5.68 4.01
C GLU A 54 -8.54 -7.08 4.23
N LYS A 55 -8.78 -7.84 3.15
CA LYS A 55 -9.41 -9.16 3.22
C LYS A 55 -8.54 -10.24 3.86
N TYR A 56 -7.23 -10.19 3.63
CA TYR A 56 -6.30 -11.25 4.03
C TYR A 56 -5.39 -10.87 5.19
N SER A 57 -5.48 -9.64 5.69
CA SER A 57 -4.65 -9.19 6.81
C SER A 57 -5.39 -8.22 7.74
N GLY A 58 -6.66 -7.92 7.45
CA GLY A 58 -7.51 -7.05 8.27
C GLY A 58 -7.11 -5.58 8.29
N THR A 59 -6.04 -5.22 7.59
CA THR A 59 -5.40 -3.91 7.68
C THR A 59 -4.96 -3.43 6.30
N ASP A 60 -5.04 -2.13 6.09
CA ASP A 60 -4.61 -1.49 4.85
C ASP A 60 -3.08 -1.58 4.65
N PRO A 61 -2.62 -1.68 3.41
CA PRO A 61 -1.20 -1.59 3.08
C PRO A 61 -0.73 -0.14 3.13
N VAL A 62 0.57 0.05 3.36
CA VAL A 62 1.20 1.37 3.34
C VAL A 62 2.11 1.49 2.13
N PHE A 63 1.87 2.52 1.33
CA PHE A 63 2.72 2.92 0.21
C PHE A 63 3.34 4.28 0.52
N ASP A 64 4.66 4.31 0.67
CA ASP A 64 5.42 5.54 0.92
C ASP A 64 6.23 5.89 -0.34
N GLU A 65 5.85 6.99 -0.99
CA GLU A 65 6.57 7.57 -2.10
C GLU A 65 7.57 8.60 -1.56
N SER A 66 8.84 8.22 -1.57
CA SER A 66 9.98 9.07 -1.23
C SER A 66 11.15 8.71 -2.16
N ASP A 67 12.37 9.14 -1.84
CA ASP A 67 13.61 8.77 -2.56
C ASP A 67 13.76 7.25 -2.74
N VAL A 68 13.31 6.49 -1.75
CA VAL A 68 13.05 5.05 -1.86
C VAL A 68 11.55 4.82 -1.81
N PHE A 69 11.03 4.06 -2.76
CA PHE A 69 9.63 3.64 -2.75
C PHE A 69 9.48 2.42 -1.88
N ARG A 70 8.66 2.51 -0.84
CA ARG A 70 8.47 1.44 0.16
C ARG A 70 7.01 0.99 0.20
N ILE A 71 6.84 -0.32 0.30
CA ILE A 71 5.54 -0.97 0.50
C ILE A 71 5.61 -1.82 1.75
N THR A 72 4.69 -1.59 2.68
CA THR A 72 4.46 -2.46 3.83
C THR A 72 3.08 -3.07 3.72
N VAL A 73 3.02 -4.39 3.57
CA VAL A 73 1.77 -5.14 3.62
C VAL A 73 1.73 -5.84 4.98
N PRO A 74 0.83 -5.46 5.89
CA PRO A 74 0.65 -6.18 7.13
C PRO A 74 0.24 -7.61 6.79
N LEU A 75 0.76 -8.58 7.53
CA LEU A 75 0.30 -9.97 7.45
C LEU A 75 -0.24 -10.30 8.85
N ASN A 76 -1.40 -10.93 8.90
CA ASN A 76 -1.97 -11.43 10.14
C ASN A 76 -2.01 -12.96 10.06
N ASP A 77 -1.38 -13.61 11.02
CA ASP A 77 -1.30 -15.06 11.08
C ASP A 77 -2.69 -15.68 11.27
N GLU A 78 -3.66 -14.97 11.85
CA GLU A 78 -5.06 -15.41 11.94
C GLU A 78 -5.73 -15.61 10.57
N PHE A 79 -5.27 -14.89 9.54
CA PHE A 79 -5.79 -14.95 8.17
C PHE A 79 -4.90 -15.78 7.25
N SER A 80 -3.82 -16.35 7.78
CA SER A 80 -2.96 -17.27 7.05
C SER A 80 -3.69 -18.60 6.82
N TRP A 81 -3.46 -19.24 5.67
CA TRP A 81 -4.04 -20.57 5.39
C TRP A 81 -3.62 -21.61 6.44
N ASP A 82 -2.44 -21.43 7.03
CA ASP A 82 -1.85 -22.32 8.02
C ASP A 82 -2.32 -22.02 9.47
N ALA A 83 -3.12 -20.96 9.68
CA ALA A 83 -3.62 -20.52 10.98
C ALA A 83 -4.39 -21.62 11.74
N GLY A 84 -5.05 -22.51 11.01
CA GLY A 84 -5.79 -23.64 11.58
C GLY A 84 -4.92 -24.78 12.12
N ASN A 85 -3.60 -24.77 11.88
CA ASN A 85 -2.68 -25.86 12.17
C ASN A 85 -1.57 -25.52 13.18
N ILE A 86 -1.56 -24.31 13.77
CA ILE A 86 -0.53 -23.89 14.74
C ILE A 86 -1.12 -23.89 16.15
N PRO A 87 -0.55 -24.66 17.12
CA PRO A 87 -0.92 -24.52 18.52
C PRO A 87 -0.54 -23.12 18.99
N VAL A 88 -1.54 -22.36 19.41
CA VAL A 88 -1.42 -20.97 19.88
C VAL A 88 -0.37 -20.90 21.00
N SER A 89 0.72 -20.17 20.75
CA SER A 89 1.64 -19.70 21.78
C SER A 89 1.46 -18.19 21.89
N ASP A 90 1.00 -17.75 23.05
CA ASP A 90 0.66 -16.36 23.34
C ASP A 90 1.93 -15.50 23.38
N GLU A 91 2.29 -14.85 22.27
CA GLU A 91 3.18 -13.69 22.30
C GLU A 91 2.59 -12.53 21.49
N THR A 92 1.99 -11.59 22.23
CA THR A 92 1.30 -10.40 21.73
C THR A 92 2.32 -9.35 21.27
N SER A 93 2.60 -9.27 19.97
CA SER A 93 3.31 -8.12 19.38
C SER A 93 2.29 -7.10 18.85
N GLN A 94 2.09 -6.02 19.61
CA GLN A 94 1.20 -4.92 19.22
C GLN A 94 1.72 -4.21 17.96
N VAL A 95 0.95 -4.29 16.87
CA VAL A 95 1.03 -3.33 15.77
C VAL A 95 -0.27 -2.52 15.78
N ASN A 96 -0.17 -1.25 16.18
CA ASN A 96 -1.29 -0.31 16.15
C ASN A 96 -1.41 0.35 14.77
N LEU A 97 -2.61 0.26 14.17
CA LEU A 97 -3.42 1.40 13.69
C LEU A 97 -4.78 0.92 13.15
N PRO A 98 -5.90 1.37 13.76
CA PRO A 98 -6.91 2.00 12.91
C PRO A 98 -7.70 3.16 13.56
N SER A 99 -7.96 4.21 12.77
CA SER A 99 -9.21 5.00 12.76
C SER A 99 -9.17 5.87 11.50
N ARG A 100 -9.60 5.28 10.37
CA ARG A 100 -9.90 5.93 9.07
C ARG A 100 -9.73 7.46 9.06
N TYR A 101 -8.62 7.95 8.52
CA TYR A 101 -8.38 9.26 7.87
C TYR A 101 -8.98 10.59 8.45
N SER A 102 -9.62 10.60 9.61
CA SER A 102 -10.63 11.61 9.96
C SER A 102 -10.11 12.87 10.63
N ARG A 103 -8.81 13.01 10.94
CA ARG A 103 -8.33 14.10 11.83
C ARG A 103 -7.16 14.97 11.37
N ARG A 104 -6.57 14.79 10.18
CA ARG A 104 -5.32 15.51 9.83
C ARG A 104 -5.24 16.19 8.46
N TYR A 105 -6.32 16.81 7.98
CA TYR A 105 -6.24 17.86 6.95
C TYR A 105 -7.25 19.01 7.17
N LYS A 106 -7.48 19.39 8.44
CA LYS A 106 -8.21 20.63 8.82
C LYS A 106 -7.28 21.65 9.47
N ARG A 107 -6.14 21.95 8.86
CA ARG A 107 -5.32 23.14 9.18
C ARG A 107 -4.62 23.68 7.94
N THR A 108 -5.38 24.00 6.89
CA THR A 108 -5.04 25.16 6.06
C THR A 108 -5.85 26.33 6.60
N ASN A 109 -5.17 27.28 7.24
CA ASN A 109 -5.74 28.56 7.60
C ASN A 109 -6.12 29.30 6.31
N LEU A 110 -7.37 29.13 5.87
CA LEU A 110 -8.08 30.16 5.13
C LEU A 110 -8.78 31.03 6.17
N LYS A 111 -8.06 32.02 6.68
CA LYS A 111 -8.66 33.29 7.11
C LYS A 111 -8.17 34.36 6.15
N ILE A 112 -9.12 34.79 5.33
CA ILE A 112 -9.18 36.07 4.66
C ILE A 112 -8.89 37.15 5.72
N TRP A 113 -7.73 37.80 5.62
CA TRP A 113 -7.47 39.23 5.36
C TRP A 113 -5.94 39.39 5.29
#